data_AF-D8QVE7-F1
#
_entry.id   AF-D8QVE7-F1
#
_cell.length_a   1.000
_cell.length_b   1.000
_cell.length_c   1.000
_cell.angle_alpha   90.00
_cell.angle_beta   90.00
_cell.angle_gamma   90.00
#
_symmetry.space_group_name_H-M   'P 1'
#
loop_
_entity.id
_entity.type
_entity.pdbx_description
1 polymer ?
#
loop_
_entity_poly.entity_id
_entity_poly.type
_entity_poly.pdbx_seq_one_letter_code
_entity_poly.pdbx_strand_id
1 'polypeptide(L)'
;MAALSSHFLEAILFLSLFLLAPRGQAQVYTTYNQYDPAAKNYQLDGLYCATYSAHQPLSWRSQYKWTAMDASLGMGPQMCGQCLEVVTNTATGAHVVVRVLDQSSNGGLDLETDAFNTIDTDGGGYASGHLYTSYTSFSC
;
A
#
# COMPACT_ATOMS: atom_id res chain seq x y z
N MET A 1 44.82 -1.89 -35.05
CA MET A 1 44.29 -1.80 -33.67
C MET A 1 44.08 -0.32 -33.38
N ALA A 2 42.84 0.14 -33.41
CA ALA A 2 42.51 1.55 -33.27
C ALA A 2 42.69 1.96 -31.79
N ALA A 3 43.58 2.93 -31.54
CA ALA A 3 43.73 3.55 -30.24
C ALA A 3 42.51 4.46 -30.00
N LEU A 4 41.61 4.03 -29.11
CA LEU A 4 40.58 4.93 -28.61
C LEU A 4 41.26 6.04 -27.82
N SER A 5 41.08 7.28 -28.27
CA SER A 5 41.64 8.46 -27.62
C SER A 5 40.99 8.69 -26.26
N SER A 6 41.77 9.22 -25.31
CA SER A 6 41.38 9.50 -23.91
C SER A 6 40.05 10.24 -23.77
N HIS A 7 39.65 11.03 -24.77
CA HIS A 7 38.38 11.76 -24.80
C HIS A 7 37.15 10.85 -24.97
N PHE A 8 37.28 9.65 -25.56
CA PHE A 8 36.18 8.69 -25.65
C PHE A 8 35.88 8.01 -24.31
N LEU A 9 36.87 7.86 -23.43
CA LEU A 9 36.70 7.21 -22.13
C LEU A 9 35.97 8.13 -21.13
N GLU A 10 36.27 9.42 -21.14
CA GLU A 10 35.57 10.40 -20.28
C GLU A 10 34.11 10.60 -20.70
N ALA A 11 33.82 10.60 -22.01
CA ALA A 11 32.44 10.68 -22.50
C ALA A 11 31.57 9.50 -22.04
N ILE A 12 32.14 8.29 -21.91
CA ILE A 12 31.46 7.10 -21.39
C ILE A 12 31.23 7.19 -19.89
N LEU A 13 32.19 7.75 -19.14
CA LEU A 13 32.09 7.92 -17.68
C LEU A 13 31.03 8.97 -17.28
N PHE A 14 30.83 10.00 -18.09
CA PHE A 14 29.76 10.98 -17.86
C PHE A 14 28.36 10.48 -18.29
N LEU A 15 28.27 9.59 -19.28
CA LEU A 15 26.99 9.04 -19.74
C LEU A 15 26.40 8.00 -18.77
N SER A 16 27.23 7.33 -17.96
CA SER A 16 26.78 6.34 -16.98
C SER A 16 26.23 6.96 -15.69
N LEU A 17 26.52 8.24 -15.39
CA LEU A 17 26.07 8.90 -14.16
C LEU A 17 24.61 9.41 -14.24
N PHE A 18 24.01 9.49 -15.43
CA PHE A 18 22.61 9.93 -15.61
C PHE A 18 21.56 8.81 -15.51
N LEU A 19 21.96 7.55 -15.34
CA LEU A 19 21.03 6.40 -15.36
C LEU A 19 20.51 5.97 -13.97
N LEU A 20 20.93 6.62 -12.88
CA LEU A 20 20.45 6.34 -11.52
C LEU A 20 19.53 7.45 -10.96
N ALA A 21 18.58 7.92 -11.76
CA ALA A 21 17.45 8.63 -11.16
C ALA A 21 16.65 7.62 -10.32
N PRO A 22 16.39 7.87 -9.02
CA PRO A 22 15.50 7.01 -8.24
C PRO A 22 14.13 7.00 -8.91
N ARG A 23 13.67 5.82 -9.35
CA ARG A 23 12.29 5.67 -9.81
C ARG A 23 11.39 5.81 -8.59
N GLY A 24 10.53 6.84 -8.59
CA GLY A 24 9.48 6.95 -7.57
C GLY A 24 8.62 5.68 -7.55
N GLN A 25 8.18 5.25 -6.38
CA GLN A 25 7.21 4.16 -6.27
C GLN A 25 5.91 4.56 -6.99
N ALA A 26 5.32 3.63 -7.73
CA ALA A 26 4.02 3.83 -8.35
C ALA A 26 2.99 4.20 -7.27
N GLN A 27 2.27 5.29 -7.52
CA GLN A 27 1.23 5.77 -6.61
C GLN A 27 -0.06 5.00 -6.86
N VAL A 28 -0.78 4.71 -5.78
CA VAL A 28 -2.00 3.93 -5.75
C VAL A 28 -3.11 4.82 -5.24
N TYR A 29 -4.27 4.75 -5.90
CA TYR A 29 -5.48 5.42 -5.44
C TYR A 29 -5.97 4.74 -4.16
N THR A 30 -6.07 5.50 -3.09
CA THR A 30 -6.34 4.97 -1.75
C THR A 30 -7.55 5.67 -1.19
N THR A 31 -8.60 4.92 -0.93
CA THR A 31 -9.88 5.38 -0.37
C THR A 31 -10.04 4.87 1.05
N TYR A 32 -11.18 5.18 1.66
CA TYR A 32 -11.57 4.63 2.94
C TYR A 32 -12.99 4.08 2.93
N ASN A 33 -13.19 3.08 3.78
CA ASN A 33 -14.48 2.49 4.10
C ASN A 33 -14.62 2.41 5.62
N GLN A 34 -15.86 2.29 6.10
CA GLN A 34 -16.17 2.15 7.52
C GLN A 34 -16.56 0.71 7.84
N TYR A 35 -15.54 -0.15 7.97
CA TYR A 35 -15.67 -1.51 8.45
C TYR A 35 -16.05 -1.56 9.93
N ASP A 36 -15.59 -0.61 10.75
CA ASP A 36 -15.74 -0.58 12.22
C ASP A 36 -15.46 -1.96 12.88
N PRO A 37 -14.20 -2.46 12.78
CA PRO A 37 -13.87 -3.81 13.22
C PRO A 37 -14.12 -4.01 14.72
N ALA A 38 -13.81 -2.99 15.54
CA ALA A 38 -13.98 -3.08 16.98
C ALA A 38 -15.45 -3.27 17.37
N ALA A 39 -16.39 -2.54 16.76
CA ALA A 39 -17.82 -2.72 17.01
C ALA A 39 -18.33 -4.12 16.58
N LYS A 40 -17.68 -4.74 15.59
CA LYS A 40 -17.99 -6.09 15.10
C LYS A 40 -17.15 -7.19 15.75
N ASN A 41 -16.47 -6.90 16.87
CA ASN A 41 -15.57 -7.84 17.55
C ASN A 41 -14.54 -8.49 16.59
N TYR A 42 -14.11 -7.70 15.61
CA TYR A 42 -13.20 -8.05 14.53
C TYR A 42 -13.64 -9.26 13.69
N GLN A 43 -14.95 -9.56 13.63
CA GLN A 43 -15.49 -10.64 12.81
C GLN A 43 -15.34 -10.30 11.31
N LEU A 44 -14.91 -11.28 10.51
CA LEU A 44 -14.69 -11.12 9.07
C LEU A 44 -15.96 -11.45 8.25
N ASP A 45 -17.10 -11.69 8.90
CA ASP A 45 -18.33 -12.09 8.24
C ASP A 45 -18.74 -11.05 7.17
N GLY A 46 -18.94 -11.53 5.94
CA GLY A 46 -19.27 -10.68 4.79
C GLY A 46 -18.08 -10.10 4.03
N LEU A 47 -16.84 -10.27 4.53
CA LEU A 47 -15.63 -9.88 3.79
C LEU A 47 -15.15 -11.01 2.89
N TYR A 48 -14.50 -10.68 1.79
CA TYR A 48 -13.92 -11.65 0.85
C TYR A 48 -12.99 -12.66 1.55
N CYS A 49 -12.18 -12.21 2.53
CA CYS A 49 -11.23 -13.08 3.20
C CYS A 49 -11.82 -13.95 4.32
N ALA A 50 -13.14 -13.91 4.56
CA ALA A 50 -13.78 -14.72 5.59
C ALA A 50 -13.45 -16.22 5.45
N THR A 51 -13.57 -16.76 4.23
CA THR A 51 -13.29 -18.17 3.92
C THR A 51 -11.85 -18.59 4.26
N TYR A 52 -10.90 -17.66 4.22
CA TYR A 52 -9.47 -17.94 4.39
C TYR A 52 -8.94 -17.59 5.78
N SER A 53 -9.56 -16.64 6.48
CA SER A 53 -8.97 -16.02 7.69
C SER A 53 -9.94 -15.84 8.86
N ALA A 54 -11.24 -16.16 8.74
CA ALA A 54 -12.19 -15.99 9.85
C ALA A 54 -11.88 -16.84 11.08
N HIS A 55 -11.16 -17.96 10.91
CA HIS A 55 -10.75 -18.86 11.99
C HIS A 55 -9.59 -18.31 12.84
N GLN A 56 -8.93 -17.23 12.40
CA GLN A 56 -7.81 -16.65 13.12
C GLN A 56 -8.25 -16.10 14.49
N PRO A 57 -7.40 -16.19 15.53
CA PRO A 57 -7.74 -15.70 16.85
C PRO A 57 -7.97 -14.19 16.85
N LEU A 58 -8.71 -13.70 17.85
CA LEU A 58 -8.98 -12.26 17.99
C LEU A 58 -7.68 -11.44 17.97
N SER A 59 -6.65 -11.93 18.66
CA SER A 59 -5.33 -11.28 18.70
C SER A 59 -4.71 -11.07 17.32
N TRP A 60 -4.95 -11.97 16.36
CA TRP A 60 -4.48 -11.83 14.98
C TRP A 60 -5.36 -10.86 14.18
N ARG A 61 -6.68 -10.98 14.33
CA ARG A 61 -7.67 -10.16 13.62
C ARG A 61 -7.63 -8.69 14.03
N SER A 62 -7.24 -8.41 15.27
CA SER A 62 -7.13 -7.06 15.83
C SER A 62 -5.71 -6.49 15.85
N GLN A 63 -4.69 -7.24 15.40
CA GLN A 63 -3.29 -6.82 15.51
C GLN A 63 -2.96 -5.60 14.65
N TYR A 64 -3.56 -5.53 13.47
CA TYR A 64 -3.35 -4.48 12.49
C TYR A 64 -4.69 -3.93 12.03
N LYS A 65 -4.69 -2.67 11.58
CA LYS A 65 -5.88 -2.04 10.99
C LYS A 65 -6.24 -2.73 9.67
N TRP A 66 -7.48 -2.59 9.23
CA TRP A 66 -8.00 -3.35 8.09
C TRP A 66 -7.88 -2.58 6.78
N THR A 67 -7.81 -3.30 5.67
CA THR A 67 -7.90 -2.74 4.33
C THR A 67 -8.52 -3.74 3.36
N ALA A 68 -9.12 -3.23 2.30
CA ALA A 68 -9.44 -3.96 1.09
C ALA A 68 -8.49 -3.58 -0.06
N MET A 69 -8.34 -4.50 -1.00
CA MET A 69 -7.49 -4.33 -2.17
C MET A 69 -8.24 -4.64 -3.45
N ASP A 70 -8.03 -3.82 -4.47
CA ASP A 70 -8.63 -4.01 -5.79
C ASP A 70 -7.90 -5.11 -6.57
N ALA A 71 -8.62 -5.81 -7.45
CA ALA A 71 -8.06 -6.86 -8.30
C ALA A 71 -6.90 -6.37 -9.19
N SER A 72 -6.90 -5.09 -9.58
CA SER A 72 -5.82 -4.45 -10.34
C SER A 72 -4.48 -4.41 -9.60
N LEU A 73 -4.50 -4.51 -8.27
CA LEU A 73 -3.30 -4.60 -7.42
C LEU A 73 -2.90 -6.06 -7.11
N GLY A 74 -3.56 -7.04 -7.74
CA GLY A 74 -3.32 -8.46 -7.52
C GLY A 74 -4.07 -9.06 -6.34
N MET A 75 -5.18 -8.43 -5.90
CA MET A 75 -6.07 -9.02 -4.89
C MET A 75 -6.53 -10.42 -5.32
N GLY A 76 -6.55 -11.33 -4.36
CA GLY A 76 -6.99 -12.72 -4.51
C GLY A 76 -6.75 -13.50 -3.22
N PRO A 77 -7.00 -14.83 -3.21
CA PRO A 77 -6.89 -15.65 -2.00
C PRO A 77 -5.52 -15.56 -1.32
N GLN A 78 -4.44 -15.43 -2.10
CA GLN A 78 -3.07 -15.29 -1.59
C GLN A 78 -2.81 -14.01 -0.81
N MET A 79 -3.61 -12.96 -1.04
CA MET A 79 -3.48 -11.68 -0.34
C MET A 79 -4.24 -11.68 0.99
N CYS A 80 -5.17 -12.60 1.20
CA CYS A 80 -5.93 -12.67 2.45
C CYS A 80 -5.01 -12.89 3.65
N GLY A 81 -5.01 -11.92 4.57
CA GLY A 81 -4.19 -11.92 5.76
C GLY A 81 -2.78 -11.37 5.58
N GLN A 82 -2.33 -11.03 4.37
CA GLN A 82 -1.06 -10.32 4.15
C GLN A 82 -1.12 -8.90 4.74
N CYS A 83 0.04 -8.34 5.06
CA CYS A 83 0.16 -6.96 5.53
C CYS A 83 0.74 -6.05 4.46
N LEU A 84 0.30 -4.80 4.48
CA LEU A 84 0.84 -3.71 3.67
C LEU A 84 1.36 -2.63 4.61
N GLU A 85 2.58 -2.17 4.36
CA GLU A 85 3.04 -0.88 4.87
C GLU A 85 2.67 0.17 3.83
N VAL A 86 1.67 0.99 4.15
CA VAL A 86 1.13 2.06 3.29
C VAL A 86 1.75 3.38 3.71
N VAL A 87 2.25 4.15 2.76
CA VAL A 87 2.94 5.42 2.98
C VAL A 87 2.31 6.49 2.11
N THR A 88 1.92 7.63 2.69
CA THR A 88 1.53 8.81 1.91
C THR A 88 2.76 9.43 1.24
N ASN A 89 2.60 9.94 0.02
CA ASN A 89 3.68 10.62 -0.69
C ASN A 89 4.24 11.80 0.14
N THR A 90 5.37 12.35 -0.29
CA THR A 90 6.25 13.35 0.38
C THR A 90 5.60 14.58 1.02
N ALA A 91 4.29 14.79 0.87
CA ALA A 91 3.53 15.78 1.63
C ALA A 91 3.68 15.60 3.15
N THR A 92 3.64 14.36 3.65
CA THR A 92 3.67 14.09 5.09
C THR A 92 4.62 12.95 5.49
N GLY A 93 4.87 11.99 4.58
CA GLY A 93 5.65 10.79 4.89
C GLY A 93 5.02 9.92 5.99
N ALA A 94 3.73 10.12 6.28
CA ALA A 94 3.00 9.32 7.24
C ALA A 94 2.83 7.90 6.72
N HIS A 95 2.79 6.93 7.63
CA HIS A 95 2.67 5.52 7.27
C HIS A 95 1.77 4.76 8.23
N VAL A 96 1.23 3.65 7.76
CA VAL A 96 0.39 2.73 8.54
C VAL A 96 0.59 1.31 8.04
N VAL A 97 0.58 0.34 8.96
CA VAL A 97 0.52 -1.07 8.62
C VAL A 97 -0.93 -1.55 8.68
N VAL A 98 -1.41 -2.11 7.58
CA VAL A 98 -2.78 -2.64 7.44
C VAL A 98 -2.75 -4.10 7.00
N ARG A 99 -3.80 -4.85 7.35
CA ARG A 99 -4.01 -6.24 6.93
C ARG A 99 -5.09 -6.30 5.85
N VAL A 100 -4.79 -6.97 4.75
CA VAL A 100 -5.74 -7.17 3.65
C VAL A 100 -6.76 -8.24 4.04
N LEU A 101 -8.03 -7.84 4.16
CA LEU A 101 -9.13 -8.69 4.62
C LEU A 101 -10.34 -8.68 3.69
N ASP A 102 -10.35 -7.83 2.68
CA ASP A 102 -11.45 -7.75 1.73
C ASP A 102 -10.97 -7.34 0.33
N GLN A 103 -11.87 -7.44 -0.65
CA GLN A 103 -11.66 -6.94 -2.01
C GLN A 103 -12.41 -5.62 -2.20
N SER A 104 -11.88 -4.74 -3.03
CA SER A 104 -12.56 -3.49 -3.42
C SER A 104 -12.71 -3.40 -4.93
N SER A 105 -13.52 -2.44 -5.38
CA SER A 105 -13.68 -2.08 -6.79
C SER A 105 -13.42 -0.58 -7.01
N ASN A 106 -12.63 0.03 -6.13
CA ASN A 106 -12.36 1.47 -6.12
C ASN A 106 -11.08 1.83 -6.92
N GLY A 107 -10.42 0.86 -7.56
CA GLY A 107 -9.22 1.10 -8.36
C GLY A 107 -7.93 1.23 -7.56
N GLY A 108 -7.88 0.67 -6.35
CA GLY A 108 -6.66 0.62 -5.55
C GLY A 108 -6.85 0.04 -4.15
N LEU A 109 -6.44 0.78 -3.11
CA LEU A 109 -6.64 0.38 -1.72
C LEU A 109 -7.89 1.05 -1.14
N ASP A 110 -8.55 0.37 -0.21
CA ASP A 110 -9.72 0.88 0.50
C ASP A 110 -9.59 0.57 1.99
N LEU A 111 -9.00 1.53 2.71
CA LEU A 111 -8.54 1.37 4.08
C LEU A 111 -9.71 1.47 5.04
N GLU A 112 -9.62 0.85 6.21
CA GLU A 112 -10.49 1.25 7.30
C GLU A 112 -10.27 2.74 7.62
N THR A 113 -11.37 3.44 7.93
CA THR A 113 -11.36 4.90 8.18
C THR A 113 -10.31 5.29 9.22
N ASP A 114 -10.13 4.48 10.26
CA ASP A 114 -9.13 4.72 11.30
C ASP A 114 -7.67 4.58 10.82
N ALA A 115 -7.42 3.80 9.76
CA ALA A 115 -6.13 3.62 9.12
C ALA A 115 -5.85 4.75 8.14
N PHE A 116 -6.86 5.11 7.35
CA PHE A 116 -6.80 6.24 6.45
C PHE A 116 -6.48 7.54 7.22
N ASN A 117 -7.20 7.80 8.32
CA ASN A 117 -6.97 8.96 9.17
C ASN A 117 -5.59 8.97 9.85
N THR A 118 -4.92 7.82 9.97
CA THR A 118 -3.54 7.75 10.50
C THR A 118 -2.53 8.37 9.52
N ILE A 119 -2.80 8.27 8.22
CA ILE A 119 -1.90 8.77 7.15
C ILE A 119 -2.38 10.08 6.50
N ASP A 120 -3.63 10.47 6.72
CA ASP A 120 -4.21 11.76 6.33
C ASP A 120 -3.97 12.85 7.39
N THR A 121 -2.69 13.14 7.68
CA THR A 121 -2.33 14.00 8.83
C THR A 121 -2.70 15.47 8.65
N ASP A 122 -3.03 15.91 7.43
CA ASP A 122 -3.49 17.27 7.13
C ASP A 122 -5.00 17.36 6.83
N GLY A 123 -5.71 16.22 6.82
CA GLY A 123 -7.14 16.12 6.56
C GLY A 123 -7.55 16.33 5.09
N GLY A 124 -6.60 16.56 4.19
CA GLY A 124 -6.87 16.84 2.78
C GLY A 124 -7.42 15.62 2.05
N GLY A 125 -6.96 14.43 2.44
CA GLY A 125 -7.40 13.17 1.87
C GLY A 125 -8.86 12.87 2.20
N TYR A 126 -9.26 13.05 3.45
CA TYR A 126 -10.64 12.83 3.90
C TYR A 126 -11.59 13.78 3.19
N ALA A 127 -11.22 15.06 3.09
CA ALA A 127 -11.99 16.07 2.36
C ALA A 127 -12.12 15.75 0.86
N SER A 128 -11.10 15.14 0.27
CA SER A 128 -11.07 14.74 -1.15
C SER A 128 -11.64 13.33 -1.40
N GLY A 129 -11.97 12.59 -0.34
CA GLY A 129 -12.39 11.18 -0.40
C GLY A 129 -11.29 10.18 -0.74
N HIS A 130 -10.03 10.60 -0.88
CA HIS A 130 -8.93 9.74 -1.28
C HIS A 130 -7.55 10.34 -0.99
N LEU A 131 -6.53 9.49 -0.98
CA LEU A 131 -5.11 9.80 -1.01
C LEU A 131 -4.44 9.11 -2.21
N TYR A 132 -3.24 9.58 -2.55
CA TYR A 132 -2.30 8.83 -3.36
C TYR A 132 -1.17 8.33 -2.46
N THR A 133 -0.98 7.01 -2.41
CA THR A 133 -0.03 6.34 -1.52
C THR A 133 0.86 5.39 -2.28
N SER A 134 2.01 5.02 -1.72
CA SER A 134 2.72 3.80 -2.11
C SER A 134 2.54 2.73 -1.03
N TYR A 135 2.81 1.46 -1.35
CA TYR A 135 2.83 0.40 -0.35
C TYR A 135 3.88 -0.67 -0.63
N THR A 136 4.28 -1.39 0.43
CA THR A 136 5.06 -2.63 0.35
C THR A 136 4.30 -3.75 1.04
N SER A 137 4.18 -4.92 0.39
CA SER A 137 3.52 -6.10 0.96
C SER A 137 4.49 -7.04 1.66
N PHE A 138 4.09 -7.65 2.77
CA PHE A 138 4.87 -8.65 3.51
C PHE A 138 3.98 -9.61 4.29
N SER A 139 4.53 -10.77 4.68
CA SER A 139 3.88 -11.66 5.64
C SER A 139 4.01 -11.05 7.03
N CYS A 140 2.85 -10.75 7.62
CA CYS A 140 2.71 -10.74 9.06
C CYS A 140 2.55 -12.20 9.57
#